data_AF-A0A670IC02-F1
#
_entry.id   AF-A0A670IC02-F1
#
_cell.length_a   1.000
_cell.length_b   1.000
_cell.length_c   1.000
_cell.angle_alpha   90.00
_cell.angle_beta   90.00
_cell.angle_gamma   90.00
#
_symmetry.space_group_name_H-M   'P 1'
#
loop_
_entity.id
_entity.type
_entity.pdbx_description
1 polymer ?
#
loop_
_entity_poly.entity_id
_entity_poly.type
_entity_poly.pdbx_seq_one_letter_code
_entity_poly.pdbx_strand_id
1 'polypeptide(L)'
;VSERGLDGGCCVKVLAPTWQLLRVLGGQGRPPLLTNPWGVSLDEAGRVVVADWGRLSHAVFCYPPRGRGWAVATEGLSSPRGVALLGERHLVVADNHIAPVLKDLHWLPVCF
;
A
#
# COMPACT_ATOMS: atom_id res chain seq x y z
N VAL A 1 0.93 11.69 -29.87
CA VAL A 1 0.30 10.43 -29.40
C VAL A 1 0.03 10.60 -27.92
N SER A 2 -1.22 10.74 -27.50
CA SER A 2 -1.53 10.85 -26.07
C SER A 2 -1.15 9.54 -25.39
N GLU A 3 -0.21 9.58 -24.45
CA GLU A 3 0.19 8.42 -23.63
C GLU A 3 -0.93 7.89 -22.72
N ARG A 4 -2.14 8.44 -22.84
CA ARG A 4 -3.38 7.90 -22.26
C ARG A 4 -3.88 6.72 -23.08
N GLY A 5 -3.07 5.68 -23.15
CA GLY A 5 -3.54 4.32 -23.38
C GLY A 5 -3.47 3.60 -22.04
N LEU A 6 -4.56 3.67 -21.26
CA LEU A 6 -5.00 2.68 -20.26
C LEU A 6 -6.07 3.36 -19.39
N ASP A 7 -7.27 2.78 -19.40
CA ASP A 7 -8.40 3.07 -18.53
C ASP A 7 -8.12 2.67 -17.05
N GLY A 8 -6.85 2.71 -16.63
CA GLY A 8 -6.31 2.09 -15.43
C GLY A 8 -6.12 3.10 -14.31
N GLY A 9 -6.87 2.92 -13.22
CA GLY A 9 -6.78 3.75 -12.01
C GLY A 9 -5.40 3.78 -11.35
N CYS A 10 -5.32 4.42 -10.19
CA CYS A 10 -4.10 4.58 -9.42
C CYS A 10 -3.39 3.24 -9.17
N CYS A 11 -2.06 3.23 -9.28
CA CYS A 11 -1.27 2.02 -9.15
C CYS A 11 0.17 2.29 -8.69
N VAL A 12 0.82 1.26 -8.17
CA VAL A 12 2.28 1.23 -7.97
C VAL A 12 2.90 0.37 -9.07
N LYS A 13 3.96 0.88 -9.71
CA LYS A 13 4.69 0.18 -10.77
C LYS A 13 6.05 -0.31 -10.23
N VAL A 14 6.31 -1.60 -10.38
CA VAL A 14 7.60 -2.22 -10.08
C VAL A 14 8.38 -2.35 -11.38
N LEU A 15 9.57 -1.76 -11.43
CA LEU A 15 10.42 -1.71 -12.61
C LEU A 15 11.68 -2.54 -12.38
N ALA A 16 12.20 -3.14 -13.45
CA ALA A 16 13.54 -3.72 -13.46
C ALA A 16 14.61 -2.61 -13.43
N PRO A 17 15.89 -2.95 -13.15
CA PRO A 17 17.00 -1.99 -13.30
C PRO A 17 17.11 -1.38 -14.71
N THR A 18 16.57 -2.06 -15.72
CA THR A 18 16.48 -1.60 -17.11
C THR A 18 15.27 -0.69 -17.38
N TRP A 19 14.53 -0.29 -16.36
CA TRP A 19 13.28 0.49 -16.45
C TRP A 19 12.11 -0.21 -17.14
N GLN A 20 12.24 -1.51 -17.41
CA GLN A 20 11.14 -2.33 -17.91
C GLN A 20 10.09 -2.56 -16.82
N LEU A 21 8.80 -2.42 -17.16
CA LEU A 21 7.70 -2.70 -16.25
C LEU A 21 7.60 -4.20 -15.94
N LEU A 22 7.83 -4.58 -14.68
CA LEU A 22 7.70 -5.95 -14.19
C LEU A 22 6.30 -6.23 -13.64
N ARG A 23 5.76 -5.29 -12.85
CA ARG A 23 4.48 -5.48 -12.16
C ARG A 23 3.75 -4.16 -11.95
N VAL A 24 2.42 -4.23 -11.98
CA VAL A 24 1.50 -3.17 -11.55
C VAL A 24 0.74 -3.69 -10.32
N LEU A 25 0.60 -2.86 -9.28
CA LEU A 25 -0.11 -3.16 -8.04
C LEU A 25 -1.30 -2.23 -7.90
N GLY A 26 -2.44 -2.74 -7.44
CA GLY A 26 -3.60 -1.92 -7.10
C GLY A 26 -4.34 -1.26 -8.26
N GLY A 27 -3.90 -1.49 -9.50
CA GLY A 27 -4.64 -1.11 -10.69
C GLY A 27 -5.82 -2.05 -10.96
N GLN A 28 -6.60 -1.73 -11.99
CA GLN A 28 -7.76 -2.52 -12.42
C GLN A 28 -7.42 -4.01 -12.58
N GLY A 29 -8.24 -4.89 -11.99
CA GLY A 29 -8.01 -6.34 -11.99
C GLY A 29 -6.92 -6.83 -11.03
N ARG A 30 -6.33 -5.95 -10.20
CA ARG A 30 -5.22 -6.30 -9.28
C ARG A 30 -5.51 -5.85 -7.84
N PRO A 31 -6.52 -6.43 -7.17
CA PRO A 31 -6.93 -6.00 -5.83
C PRO A 31 -5.87 -6.28 -4.75
N PRO A 32 -5.89 -5.53 -3.62
CA PRO A 32 -6.78 -4.40 -3.32
C PRO A 32 -6.55 -3.23 -4.28
N LEU A 33 -7.60 -2.52 -4.69
CA LEU A 33 -7.47 -1.39 -5.61
C LEU A 33 -6.93 -0.18 -4.86
N LEU A 34 -5.96 0.50 -5.45
CA LEU A 34 -5.41 1.75 -4.92
C LEU A 34 -6.24 2.92 -5.45
N THR A 35 -6.48 3.89 -4.58
CA THR A 35 -7.26 5.08 -4.92
C THR A 35 -6.37 6.32 -4.98
N ASN A 36 -5.38 6.41 -4.10
CA ASN A 36 -4.42 7.51 -4.06
C ASN A 36 -3.17 7.08 -3.28
N PRO A 37 -2.29 6.26 -3.88
CA PRO A 37 -1.10 5.75 -3.20
C PRO A 37 -0.07 6.87 -3.01
N TRP A 38 0.46 7.02 -1.80
CA TRP A 38 1.38 8.10 -1.44
C TRP A 38 2.77 7.59 -1.02
N GLY A 39 2.81 6.55 -0.20
CA GLY A 39 4.05 6.00 0.34
C GLY A 39 4.19 4.52 0.03
N VAL A 40 5.43 4.08 -0.18
CA VAL A 40 5.76 2.67 -0.42
C VAL A 40 6.96 2.24 0.41
N SER A 41 6.93 1.01 0.91
CA SER A 41 8.04 0.32 1.57
C SER A 41 8.13 -1.13 1.09
N LEU A 42 9.30 -1.74 1.24
CA LEU A 42 9.57 -3.13 0.90
C LEU A 42 10.07 -3.88 2.13
N ASP A 43 9.74 -5.16 2.24
CA ASP A 43 10.39 -6.07 3.19
C ASP A 43 11.43 -6.96 2.51
N GLU A 44 12.12 -7.79 3.31
CA GLU A 44 13.13 -8.73 2.84
C GLU A 44 12.56 -9.85 1.94
N ALA A 45 11.26 -10.14 2.06
CA ALA A 45 10.54 -11.09 1.21
C ALA A 45 10.07 -10.47 -0.12
N GLY A 46 10.35 -9.19 -0.37
CA GLY A 46 9.94 -8.46 -1.58
C GLY A 46 8.46 -8.10 -1.64
N ARG A 47 7.75 -8.11 -0.51
CA ARG A 47 6.38 -7.60 -0.41
C ARG A 47 6.41 -6.08 -0.42
N VAL A 48 5.45 -5.49 -1.12
CA VAL A 48 5.30 -4.04 -1.26
C VAL A 48 4.19 -3.56 -0.33
N VAL A 49 4.54 -2.74 0.66
CA VAL A 49 3.59 -2.08 1.55
C VAL A 49 3.29 -0.69 1.00
N VAL A 50 2.02 -0.32 0.90
CA VAL A 50 1.58 0.92 0.27
C VAL A 50 0.62 1.66 1.20
N ALA A 51 0.92 2.92 1.52
CA ALA A 51 -0.03 3.85 2.12
C ALA A 51 -0.95 4.41 1.03
N ASP A 52 -2.25 4.18 1.16
CA ASP A 52 -3.29 4.64 0.25
C ASP A 52 -4.19 5.68 0.94
N TRP A 53 -4.11 6.92 0.48
CA TRP A 53 -4.96 8.02 0.95
C TRP A 53 -6.29 8.04 0.17
N GLY A 54 -7.05 6.96 0.29
CA GLY A 54 -8.30 6.81 -0.45
C GLY A 54 -9.34 7.89 -0.12
N ARG A 55 -10.24 8.15 -1.09
CA ARG A 55 -11.28 9.20 -0.96
C ARG A 55 -12.35 8.89 0.08
N LEU A 56 -12.65 7.60 0.28
CA LEU A 56 -13.69 7.14 1.20
C LEU A 56 -13.11 6.45 2.43
N SER A 57 -11.99 5.74 2.27
CA SER A 57 -11.28 5.08 3.35
C SER A 57 -9.78 5.17 3.13
N HIS A 58 -9.05 5.37 4.22
CA HIS A 58 -7.60 5.34 4.25
C HIS A 58 -7.14 3.93 4.60
N ALA A 59 -6.09 3.44 3.95
CA ALA A 59 -5.61 2.10 4.19
C ALA A 59 -4.09 2.01 4.02
N VAL A 60 -3.51 1.02 4.69
CA VAL A 60 -2.21 0.48 4.31
C VAL A 60 -2.44 -0.91 3.73
N PHE A 61 -1.98 -1.13 2.50
CA PHE A 61 -2.06 -2.42 1.82
C PHE A 61 -0.69 -3.08 1.74
N CYS A 62 -0.66 -4.40 1.75
CA CYS A 62 0.52 -5.20 1.46
C CYS A 62 0.28 -6.05 0.22
N TYR A 63 1.22 -6.02 -0.72
CA TYR A 63 1.20 -6.80 -1.94
C TYR A 63 2.38 -7.76 -1.96
N PRO A 64 2.14 -9.08 -1.89
CA PRO A 64 3.21 -10.07 -1.99
C PRO A 64 3.80 -10.08 -3.41
N PRO A 65 5.04 -10.59 -3.62
CA PRO A 65 5.63 -10.74 -4.96
C PRO A 65 4.73 -11.50 -5.93
N ARG A 66 3.97 -12.47 -5.41
CA ARG A 66 3.02 -13.31 -6.15
C ARG A 66 1.71 -13.41 -5.37
N GLY A 67 0.60 -13.40 -6.09
CA GLY A 67 -0.74 -13.48 -5.50
C GLY A 67 -1.42 -12.14 -5.24
N ARG A 68 -2.52 -12.21 -4.50
CA ARG A 68 -3.38 -11.06 -4.17
C ARG A 68 -2.83 -10.33 -2.94
N GLY A 69 -2.93 -9.00 -2.94
CA GLY A 69 -2.60 -8.21 -1.74
C GLY A 69 -3.70 -8.29 -0.67
N TRP A 70 -3.43 -7.69 0.49
CA TRP A 70 -4.38 -7.59 1.59
C TRP A 70 -4.24 -6.25 2.32
N ALA A 71 -5.26 -5.86 3.08
CA ALA A 71 -5.18 -4.70 3.95
C ALA A 71 -4.44 -5.06 5.24
N VAL A 72 -3.47 -4.22 5.61
CA VAL A 72 -2.71 -4.31 6.87
C VAL A 72 -3.37 -3.44 7.93
N ALA A 73 -3.84 -2.26 7.53
CA ALA A 73 -4.56 -1.34 8.40
C ALA A 73 -5.64 -0.61 7.59
N THR A 74 -6.83 -0.48 8.17
CA THR A 74 -7.99 0.25 7.57
C THR A 74 -8.64 1.20 8.56
N GLU A 75 -8.13 1.26 9.79
CA GLU A 75 -8.69 2.01 10.91
C GLU A 75 -7.57 2.75 11.63
N GLY A 76 -7.93 3.80 12.37
CA GLY A 76 -6.95 4.65 13.06
C GLY A 76 -6.05 5.46 12.13
N LEU A 77 -6.40 5.55 10.84
CA LEU A 77 -5.68 6.30 9.82
C LEU A 77 -6.45 7.56 9.42
N SER A 78 -5.75 8.69 9.22
CA SER A 78 -6.41 9.96 8.82
C SER A 78 -5.84 10.59 7.54
N SER A 79 -4.56 10.40 7.25
CA SER A 79 -3.84 10.83 6.05
C SER A 79 -2.49 10.09 6.00
N PRO A 80 -2.48 8.77 5.77
CA PRO A 80 -1.23 8.02 5.70
C PRO A 80 -0.44 8.46 4.46
N ARG A 81 0.76 9.04 4.67
CA ARG A 81 1.60 9.59 3.59
C ARG A 81 2.86 8.78 3.34
N GLY A 82 3.40 8.18 4.39
CA GLY A 82 4.65 7.43 4.35
C GLY A 82 4.51 6.15 5.15
N VAL A 83 5.19 5.11 4.70
CA VAL A 83 5.31 3.83 5.40
C VAL A 83 6.77 3.41 5.43
N ALA A 84 7.20 2.82 6.53
CA ALA A 84 8.52 2.21 6.67
C ALA A 84 8.42 0.99 7.59
N LEU A 85 9.26 -0.01 7.36
CA LEU A 85 9.38 -1.14 8.26
C LEU A 85 10.42 -0.85 9.34
N LEU A 86 10.12 -1.24 10.57
CA LEU A 86 10.99 -1.11 11.74
C LEU A 86 11.24 -2.50 12.33
N GLY A 87 12.30 -3.14 11.86
CA GLY A 87 12.58 -4.55 12.14
C GLY A 87 11.52 -5.49 11.56
N GLU A 88 11.49 -6.74 12.02
CA GLU A 88 10.67 -7.81 11.44
C GLU A 88 9.17 -7.73 11.76
N ARG A 89 8.71 -6.82 12.63
CA ARG A 89 7.33 -6.88 13.16
C ARG A 89 6.62 -5.56 13.28
N HIS A 90 7.27 -4.45 12.94
CA HIS A 90 6.67 -3.14 13.09
C HIS A 90 6.60 -2.43 11.76
N LEU A 91 5.44 -1.83 11.52
CA LEU A 91 5.18 -0.90 10.44
C LEU A 91 5.03 0.49 11.07
N VAL A 92 5.82 1.44 10.61
CA VAL A 92 5.71 2.85 10.98
C VAL A 92 4.95 3.56 9.87
N VAL A 93 3.93 4.33 10.23
CA VAL A 93 3.11 5.11 9.29
C VAL A 93 3.22 6.58 9.65
N ALA A 94 3.62 7.40 8.69
CA ALA A 94 3.53 8.85 8.81
C ALA A 94 2.09 9.28 8.50
N ASP A 95 1.38 9.73 9.54
CA ASP A 95 -0.05 10.05 9.48
C ASP A 95 -0.33 11.47 10.00
N ASN A 96 -1.32 12.16 9.43
CA ASN A 96 -1.75 13.47 9.91
C ASN A 96 -2.96 13.29 10.82
N HIS A 97 -2.76 13.56 12.11
CA HIS A 97 -3.75 13.43 13.19
C HIS A 97 -3.93 12.00 13.73
N ILE A 98 -4.02 11.91 15.05
CA ILE A 98 -4.50 10.69 15.71
C ILE A 98 -6.01 10.66 15.46
N ALA A 99 -6.47 9.86 14.51
CA ALA A 99 -7.87 9.45 14.52
C ALA A 99 -8.12 8.76 15.87
N PRO A 100 -9.18 9.07 16.62
CA PRO A 100 -9.46 8.38 17.87
C PRO A 100 -9.53 6.88 17.58
N VAL A 101 -8.59 6.13 18.16
CA VAL A 101 -8.56 4.68 18.10
C VAL A 101 -9.85 4.20 18.75
N LEU A 102 -10.81 3.73 17.95
CA LEU A 102 -11.85 2.87 18.47
C LEU A 102 -11.12 1.63 19.00
N LYS A 103 -11.33 1.35 20.29
CA LYS A 103 -10.70 0.22 20.98
C LYS A 103 -10.95 -1.07 20.20
N ASP A 104 -9.94 -1.95 20.24
CA ASP A 104 -9.91 -3.29 19.65
C ASP A 104 -9.24 -3.41 18.27
N LEU A 105 -8.18 -2.64 18.03
CA LEU A 105 -7.23 -2.93 16.96
C LEU A 105 -6.45 -4.21 17.27
N HIS A 106 -6.98 -5.34 16.79
CA HIS A 106 -6.17 -6.50 16.51
C HIS A 106 -5.24 -6.14 15.35
N TRP A 107 -4.05 -5.64 15.68
CA TRP A 107 -2.92 -5.76 14.78
C TRP A 107 -2.76 -7.25 14.50
N LEU A 108 -3.28 -7.72 13.37
CA LEU A 108 -2.88 -9.03 12.88
C LEU A 108 -1.35 -8.97 12.82
N PRO A 109 -0.63 -9.91 13.45
CA PRO A 109 0.81 -9.95 13.30
C PRO A 109 1.07 -9.99 11.80
N VAL A 110 1.57 -8.87 11.29
CA VAL A 110 2.09 -8.82 9.93
C VAL A 110 3.35 -9.64 10.06
N CYS A 111 3.26 -10.93 9.74
CA CYS A 111 4.44 -11.78 9.69
C CYS A 111 5.30 -11.24 8.55
N PHE A 112 6.15 -10.24 8.81
CA PHE A 112 7.18 -9.87 7.87
C PHE A 112 8.22 -10.99 7.82
#